data_AF-A0A5J4WUR3-F1
#
_entry.id   AF-A0A5J4WUR3-F1
#
_cell.length_a   1.000
_cell.length_b   1.000
_cell.length_c   1.000
_cell.angle_alpha   90.00
_cell.angle_beta   90.00
_cell.angle_gamma   90.00
#
_symmetry.space_group_name_H-M   'P 1'
#
loop_
_entity.id
_entity.type
_entity.pdbx_description
1 polymer ?
#
loop_
_entity_poly.entity_id
_entity_poly.type
_entity_poly.pdbx_seq_one_letter_code
_entity_poly.pdbx_strand_id
1 'polypeptide(L)'
;MPQIKQNYFQELFELFIRKQNGNRRISNDKSNQQTNVKCGTLEKGPKRKYTRKSKTGEKAKQMIEEMINGQTAEQTNEQTNEQIIEPSNRQIIEKKYDERIHDLINSECDLETGLANQQLAYRLEKNRDDNIFLEMIQPTAELYMQEKDSRTIIERVKDSMINTVNYTKVGQQEGKKQQITGRFIDLSLMDDDKLCVIDIDIHKDKSIEEIDKIGQNLIDSLPPNVGLVKIAHGGLHIYCNRNYYRLSSNRNGKVTAIDSSDIDVFAQINKYKIENGLETKELVQNRVIAPNTSIRETKNNQRITLKYEAINDWENASHLASLRQILDKWNIDIKISQKDYAQQQHDRIYGVQIDDEGTIEQMNDELAKACVDGLKS
;
A
#
# COMPACT_ATOMS: atom_id res chain seq x y z
N MET A 1 -27.84 10.62 -20.89
CA MET A 1 -26.80 11.47 -20.27
C MET A 1 -25.88 10.79 -19.23
N PRO A 2 -26.20 9.67 -18.54
CA PRO A 2 -25.29 9.08 -17.53
C PRO A 2 -24.06 8.33 -18.08
N GLN A 3 -24.18 7.64 -19.22
CA GLN A 3 -23.11 6.77 -19.75
C GLN A 3 -21.88 7.53 -20.26
N ILE A 4 -22.06 8.75 -20.78
CA ILE A 4 -20.95 9.56 -21.30
C ILE A 4 -20.07 10.05 -20.15
N LYS A 5 -20.66 10.44 -19.00
CA LYS A 5 -19.91 10.83 -17.79
C LYS A 5 -19.17 9.65 -17.16
N GLN A 6 -19.74 8.44 -17.19
CA GLN A 6 -19.06 7.22 -16.73
C GLN A 6 -17.87 6.86 -17.61
N ASN A 7 -17.99 6.95 -18.94
CA ASN A 7 -16.89 6.65 -19.86
C ASN A 7 -15.74 7.66 -19.73
N TYR A 8 -16.06 8.95 -19.61
CA TYR A 8 -15.04 10.00 -19.42
C TYR A 8 -14.28 9.85 -18.09
N PHE A 9 -15.02 9.55 -17.01
CA PHE A 9 -14.38 9.25 -15.71
C PHE A 9 -13.49 8.00 -15.81
N GLN A 10 -13.93 6.97 -16.53
CA GLN A 10 -13.14 5.76 -16.73
C GLN A 10 -11.88 6.03 -17.54
N GLU A 11 -11.92 6.86 -18.58
CA GLU A 11 -10.73 7.25 -19.35
C GLU A 11 -9.75 8.10 -18.52
N LEU A 12 -10.24 9.09 -17.78
CA LEU A 12 -9.41 9.89 -16.86
C LEU A 12 -8.81 9.03 -15.75
N PHE A 13 -9.57 8.04 -15.27
CA PHE A 13 -9.11 7.08 -14.29
C PHE A 13 -8.04 6.14 -14.86
N GLU A 14 -8.22 5.60 -16.05
CA GLU A 14 -7.20 4.78 -16.72
C GLU A 14 -5.93 5.60 -17.02
N LEU A 15 -6.07 6.88 -17.37
CA LEU A 15 -4.95 7.81 -17.54
C LEU A 15 -4.23 8.06 -16.20
N PHE A 16 -4.98 8.26 -15.10
CA PHE A 16 -4.45 8.38 -13.75
C PHE A 16 -3.64 7.13 -13.36
N ILE A 17 -4.21 5.94 -13.55
CA ILE A 17 -3.54 4.66 -13.26
C ILE A 17 -2.28 4.51 -14.11
N ARG A 18 -2.31 4.86 -15.41
CA ARG A 18 -1.12 4.86 -16.27
C ARG A 18 -0.03 5.82 -15.79
N LYS A 19 -0.41 7.04 -15.35
CA LYS A 19 0.53 8.04 -14.81
C LYS A 19 1.16 7.57 -13.48
N GLN A 20 0.41 6.86 -12.64
CA GLN A 20 0.96 6.21 -11.43
C GLN A 20 1.87 5.00 -11.76
N ASN A 21 1.60 4.29 -12.85
CA ASN A 21 2.28 3.05 -13.23
C ASN A 21 3.56 3.23 -14.06
N GLY A 22 4.08 4.46 -14.21
CA GLY A 22 5.26 4.83 -15.01
C GLY A 22 6.04 3.65 -15.60
N ASN A 23 5.68 3.22 -16.81
CA ASN A 23 6.28 2.13 -17.59
C ASN A 23 6.87 0.95 -16.78
N ARG A 24 6.08 0.26 -15.97
CA ARG A 24 6.38 -1.16 -15.69
C ARG A 24 6.26 -1.93 -17.00
N ARG A 25 7.39 -2.32 -17.60
CA ARG A 25 7.43 -3.37 -18.63
C ARG A 25 6.70 -4.58 -18.03
N ILE A 26 5.53 -4.92 -18.57
CA ILE A 26 4.87 -6.19 -18.31
C ILE A 26 5.80 -7.24 -18.92
N SER A 27 6.66 -7.87 -18.13
CA SER A 27 7.41 -9.03 -18.60
C SER A 27 6.43 -10.17 -18.76
N ASN A 28 6.00 -10.37 -20.00
CA ASN A 28 5.33 -11.60 -20.43
C ASN A 28 6.39 -12.71 -20.55
N ASP A 29 7.01 -13.10 -19.44
CA ASP A 29 7.79 -14.34 -19.40
C ASP A 29 6.97 -15.45 -18.77
N LYS A 30 6.22 -16.13 -19.64
CA LYS A 30 5.80 -17.51 -19.40
C LYS A 30 7.05 -18.41 -19.43
N SER A 31 7.83 -18.43 -18.35
CA SER A 31 8.78 -19.52 -18.14
C SER A 31 8.16 -20.54 -17.17
N ASN A 32 7.70 -21.64 -17.77
CA ASN A 32 7.29 -22.84 -17.06
C ASN A 32 8.53 -23.43 -16.37
N GLN A 33 8.58 -23.38 -15.04
CA GLN A 33 9.28 -24.39 -14.25
C GLN A 33 8.34 -24.86 -13.15
N GLN A 34 7.76 -26.04 -13.37
CA GLN A 34 7.07 -26.82 -12.34
C GLN A 34 8.07 -27.10 -11.21
N THR A 35 7.90 -26.43 -10.07
CA THR A 35 8.32 -26.99 -8.79
C THR A 35 7.16 -27.84 -8.28
N ASN A 36 7.40 -29.15 -8.18
CA ASN A 36 6.44 -30.11 -7.65
C ASN A 36 6.21 -29.86 -6.16
N VAL A 37 5.32 -28.92 -5.82
CA VAL A 37 4.76 -28.77 -4.47
C VAL A 37 3.34 -29.27 -4.50
N LYS A 38 3.07 -30.29 -3.69
CA LYS A 38 1.78 -30.98 -3.63
C LYS A 38 0.76 -30.07 -2.91
N CYS A 39 0.05 -29.23 -3.65
CA CYS A 39 -1.08 -28.45 -3.15
C CYS A 39 -2.23 -29.38 -2.75
N GLY A 40 -2.70 -29.27 -1.51
CA GLY A 40 -3.84 -30.04 -1.01
C GLY A 40 -5.16 -29.45 -1.49
N THR A 41 -5.97 -30.25 -2.17
CA THR A 41 -7.37 -29.94 -2.51
C THR A 41 -8.24 -30.02 -1.25
N LEU A 42 -9.04 -29.00 -0.98
CA LEU A 42 -10.12 -29.07 0.01
C LEU A 42 -11.48 -28.80 -0.64
N GLU A 43 -12.46 -29.59 -0.21
CA GLU A 43 -13.83 -29.62 -0.71
C GLU A 43 -14.58 -28.32 -0.42
N LYS A 44 -15.37 -27.89 -1.41
CA LYS A 44 -16.18 -26.67 -1.35
C LYS A 44 -17.36 -26.85 -0.40
N GLY A 45 -17.37 -26.08 0.69
CA GLY A 45 -18.58 -25.88 1.49
C GLY A 45 -19.69 -25.13 0.71
N PRO A 46 -20.95 -25.17 1.19
CA PRO A 46 -22.08 -24.61 0.46
C PRO A 46 -21.96 -23.09 0.28
N LYS A 47 -21.93 -22.64 -0.98
CA LYS A 47 -21.92 -21.23 -1.36
C LYS A 47 -23.19 -20.52 -0.86
N ARG A 48 -23.08 -19.68 0.16
CA ARG A 48 -24.12 -18.69 0.47
C ARG A 48 -23.97 -17.51 -0.49
N LYS A 49 -25.02 -17.23 -1.28
CA LYS A 49 -25.09 -16.02 -2.12
C LYS A 49 -25.23 -14.80 -1.20
N TYR A 50 -24.14 -14.04 -1.04
CA TYR A 50 -24.20 -12.77 -0.35
C TYR A 50 -24.68 -11.69 -1.33
N THR A 51 -25.88 -11.18 -1.11
CA THR A 51 -26.44 -10.07 -1.92
C THR A 51 -26.43 -8.83 -1.03
N ARG A 52 -25.31 -8.12 -0.95
CA ARG A 52 -25.23 -6.83 -0.25
C ARG A 52 -25.30 -5.71 -1.28
N LYS A 53 -26.35 -4.89 -1.22
CA LYS A 53 -26.39 -3.58 -1.90
C LYS A 53 -25.25 -2.72 -1.31
N SER A 54 -24.29 -2.31 -2.14
CA SER A 54 -23.06 -1.64 -1.72
C SER A 54 -23.30 -0.17 -1.35
N LYS A 55 -23.35 0.12 -0.04
CA LYS A 55 -23.30 1.49 0.53
C LYS A 55 -22.09 2.30 0.05
N THR A 56 -21.00 1.63 -0.36
CA THR A 56 -19.75 2.27 -0.82
C THR A 56 -19.89 3.01 -2.15
N GLY A 57 -20.73 2.51 -3.06
CA GLY A 57 -20.96 3.14 -4.36
C GLY A 57 -21.77 4.44 -4.28
N GLU A 58 -22.58 4.60 -3.23
CA GLU A 58 -23.24 5.89 -2.92
C GLU A 58 -22.23 6.91 -2.40
N LYS A 59 -21.23 6.47 -1.62
CA LYS A 59 -20.16 7.35 -1.09
C LYS A 59 -19.23 7.86 -2.20
N ALA A 60 -18.85 6.99 -3.15
CA ALA A 60 -18.07 7.41 -4.32
C ALA A 60 -18.86 8.41 -5.19
N LYS A 61 -20.17 8.19 -5.37
CA LYS A 61 -21.05 9.13 -6.08
C LYS A 61 -21.18 10.46 -5.34
N GLN A 62 -21.34 10.47 -4.02
CA GLN A 62 -21.37 11.68 -3.21
C GLN A 62 -20.07 12.47 -3.31
N MET A 63 -18.91 11.83 -3.24
CA MET A 63 -17.62 12.50 -3.42
C MET A 63 -17.47 13.12 -4.83
N ILE A 64 -17.93 12.41 -5.87
CA ILE A 64 -17.93 12.95 -7.24
C ILE A 64 -18.89 14.15 -7.35
N GLU A 65 -20.06 14.09 -6.72
CA GLU A 65 -21.05 15.17 -6.73
C GLU A 65 -20.56 16.40 -5.93
N GLU A 66 -19.88 16.20 -4.80
CA GLU A 66 -19.18 17.26 -4.05
C GLU A 66 -18.05 17.91 -4.88
N MET A 67 -17.24 17.12 -5.59
CA MET A 67 -16.20 17.65 -6.48
C MET A 67 -16.78 18.49 -7.62
N ILE A 68 -17.92 18.07 -8.20
CA ILE A 68 -18.61 18.81 -9.25
C ILE A 68 -19.22 20.10 -8.68
N ASN A 69 -19.86 20.04 -7.51
CA ASN A 69 -20.52 21.20 -6.89
C ASN A 69 -19.53 22.25 -6.36
N GLY A 70 -18.35 21.82 -5.86
CA GLY A 70 -17.29 22.72 -5.43
C GLY A 70 -16.71 23.55 -6.59
N GLN A 71 -16.62 22.98 -7.80
CA GLN A 71 -16.21 23.69 -9.00
C GLN A 71 -17.24 24.74 -9.46
N THR A 72 -18.54 24.48 -9.29
CA THR A 72 -19.61 25.44 -9.62
C THR A 72 -19.68 26.61 -8.64
N ALA A 73 -19.39 26.37 -7.35
CA ALA A 73 -19.37 27.44 -6.34
C ALA A 73 -18.24 28.45 -6.59
N GLU A 74 -17.04 27.99 -6.97
CA GLU A 74 -15.90 28.86 -7.33
C GLU A 74 -16.14 29.68 -8.61
N GLN A 75 -16.97 29.19 -9.55
CA GLN A 75 -17.34 29.95 -10.75
C GLN A 75 -18.44 31.00 -10.51
N THR A 76 -19.11 30.99 -9.34
CA THR A 76 -20.26 31.89 -9.08
C THR A 76 -19.96 32.96 -8.01
N ASN A 77 -18.83 32.89 -7.30
CA ASN A 77 -18.57 33.72 -6.13
C ASN A 77 -17.60 34.89 -6.41
N GLU A 78 -17.96 35.76 -7.35
CA GLU A 78 -17.49 37.16 -7.39
C GLU A 78 -18.46 38.11 -6.67
N GLN A 79 -19.49 37.61 -5.98
CA GLN A 79 -20.42 38.44 -5.20
C GLN A 79 -20.69 37.88 -3.80
N THR A 80 -19.93 38.40 -2.85
CA THR A 80 -20.28 38.72 -1.46
C THR A 80 -21.35 37.86 -0.75
N ASN A 81 -20.93 37.06 0.23
CA ASN A 81 -21.49 37.14 1.60
C ASN A 81 -20.66 36.34 2.62
N GLU A 82 -20.46 36.91 3.80
CA GLU A 82 -19.83 36.27 4.96
C GLU A 82 -20.77 35.20 5.56
N GLN A 83 -20.67 33.97 5.04
CA GLN A 83 -20.98 32.78 5.82
C GLN A 83 -19.66 32.05 6.06
N ILE A 84 -19.44 31.60 7.29
CA ILE A 84 -18.33 30.71 7.64
C ILE A 84 -18.60 29.39 6.94
N ILE A 85 -18.17 29.31 5.68
CA ILE A 85 -18.24 28.11 4.85
C ILE A 85 -17.07 27.24 5.28
N GLU A 86 -17.36 26.01 5.69
CA GLU A 86 -16.32 24.99 5.91
C GLU A 86 -15.51 24.85 4.61
N PRO A 87 -14.17 25.01 4.66
CA PRO A 87 -13.37 25.09 3.45
C PRO A 87 -13.53 23.81 2.63
N SER A 88 -13.71 23.97 1.31
CA SER A 88 -13.83 22.81 0.42
C SER A 88 -12.56 21.96 0.47
N ASN A 89 -12.67 20.65 0.18
CA ASN A 89 -11.48 19.77 0.11
C ASN A 89 -10.39 20.34 -0.81
N ARG A 90 -10.80 21.01 -1.90
CA ARG A 90 -9.90 21.71 -2.81
C ARG A 90 -9.14 22.83 -2.10
N GLN A 91 -9.85 23.70 -1.38
CA GLN A 91 -9.24 24.82 -0.64
C GLN A 91 -8.27 24.34 0.45
N ILE A 92 -8.59 23.23 1.12
CA ILE A 92 -7.68 22.61 2.10
C ILE A 92 -6.40 22.11 1.44
N ILE A 93 -6.50 21.43 0.29
CA ILE A 93 -5.34 20.93 -0.46
C ILE A 93 -4.52 22.10 -1.01
N GLU A 94 -5.17 23.11 -1.59
CA GLU A 94 -4.51 24.31 -2.10
C GLU A 94 -3.72 25.02 -1.00
N LYS A 95 -4.32 25.23 0.18
CA LYS A 95 -3.64 25.83 1.32
C LYS A 95 -2.40 25.02 1.75
N LYS A 96 -2.51 23.69 1.80
CA LYS A 96 -1.36 22.81 2.09
C LYS A 96 -0.25 22.93 1.05
N TYR A 97 -0.59 23.09 -0.24
CA TYR A 97 0.40 23.30 -1.29
C TYR A 97 1.10 24.66 -1.14
N ASP A 98 0.34 25.71 -0.87
CA ASP A 98 0.87 27.06 -0.73
C ASP A 98 1.78 27.17 0.51
N GLU A 99 1.36 26.57 1.64
CA GLU A 99 2.20 26.43 2.85
C GLU A 99 3.50 25.69 2.54
N ARG A 100 3.43 24.56 1.82
CA ARG A 100 4.62 23.78 1.46
C ARG A 100 5.57 24.54 0.54
N ILE A 101 5.06 25.28 -0.43
CA ILE A 101 5.88 26.10 -1.34
C ILE A 101 6.57 27.21 -0.54
N HIS A 102 5.82 27.89 0.34
CA HIS A 102 6.35 28.91 1.22
C HIS A 102 7.47 28.38 2.13
N ASP A 103 7.28 27.22 2.76
CA ASP A 103 8.28 26.61 3.64
C ASP A 103 9.56 26.21 2.88
N LEU A 104 9.43 25.72 1.64
CA LEU A 104 10.59 25.38 0.80
C LEU A 104 11.38 26.62 0.37
N ILE A 105 10.70 27.71 0.03
CA ILE A 105 11.36 28.96 -0.38
C ILE A 105 12.09 29.60 0.80
N ASN A 106 11.48 29.53 1.98
CA ASN A 106 11.99 30.18 3.20
C ASN A 106 12.81 29.26 4.10
N SER A 107 13.17 28.05 3.64
CA SER A 107 13.95 27.13 4.45
C SER A 107 15.38 27.64 4.65
N GLU A 108 15.80 27.87 5.89
CA GLU A 108 17.21 28.13 6.22
C GLU A 108 18.02 26.84 6.13
N CYS A 109 18.88 26.73 5.13
CA CYS A 109 19.74 25.56 4.90
C CYS A 109 21.03 25.98 4.17
N ASP A 110 21.97 25.05 4.01
CA ASP A 110 23.19 25.28 3.24
C ASP A 110 22.87 25.56 1.76
N LEU A 111 23.87 26.07 1.02
CA LEU A 111 23.70 26.53 -0.36
C LEU A 111 23.16 25.43 -1.29
N GLU A 112 23.61 24.19 -1.12
CA GLU A 112 23.23 23.06 -1.98
C GLU A 112 21.78 22.66 -1.72
N THR A 113 21.42 22.50 -0.45
CA THR A 113 20.04 22.22 -0.02
C THR A 113 19.09 23.36 -0.41
N GLY A 114 19.53 24.62 -0.28
CA GLY A 114 18.73 25.79 -0.63
C GLY A 114 18.41 25.86 -2.12
N LEU A 115 19.39 25.57 -2.98
CA LEU A 115 19.18 25.51 -4.43
C LEU A 115 18.22 24.36 -4.80
N ALA A 116 18.36 23.20 -4.16
CA ALA A 116 17.47 22.05 -4.38
C ALA A 116 16.02 22.35 -3.97
N ASN A 117 15.83 23.08 -2.85
CA ASN A 117 14.52 23.49 -2.36
C ASN A 117 13.86 24.52 -3.29
N GLN A 118 14.61 25.50 -3.80
CA GLN A 118 14.10 26.46 -4.80
C GLN A 118 13.67 25.76 -6.10
N GLN A 119 14.48 24.82 -6.60
CA GLN A 119 14.10 24.02 -7.77
C GLN A 119 12.85 23.16 -7.53
N LEU A 120 12.66 22.67 -6.30
CA LEU A 120 11.47 21.93 -5.92
C LEU A 120 10.23 22.85 -5.86
N ALA A 121 10.34 24.02 -5.24
CA ALA A 121 9.28 25.03 -5.19
C ALA A 121 8.82 25.42 -6.60
N TYR A 122 9.75 25.75 -7.50
CA TYR A 122 9.43 26.07 -8.90
C TYR A 122 8.68 24.93 -9.61
N ARG A 123 9.07 23.68 -9.39
CA ARG A 123 8.37 22.51 -9.97
C ARG A 123 6.98 22.32 -9.37
N LEU A 124 6.81 22.57 -8.07
CA LEU A 124 5.52 22.48 -7.39
C LEU A 124 4.57 23.56 -7.90
N GLU A 125 5.04 24.81 -8.06
CA GLU A 125 4.28 25.89 -8.67
C GLU A 125 3.86 25.56 -10.10
N LYS A 126 4.81 25.11 -10.94
CA LYS A 126 4.54 24.80 -12.35
C LYS A 126 3.52 23.68 -12.55
N ASN A 127 3.47 22.71 -11.65
CA ASN A 127 2.55 21.58 -11.71
C ASN A 127 1.46 21.65 -10.64
N ARG A 128 1.18 22.84 -10.08
CA ARG A 128 0.31 23.02 -8.92
C ARG A 128 -1.08 22.42 -9.16
N ASP A 129 -1.75 22.87 -10.22
CA ASP A 129 -3.12 22.45 -10.53
C ASP A 129 -3.21 20.95 -10.86
N ASP A 130 -2.23 20.44 -11.62
CA ASP A 130 -2.09 19.01 -11.93
C ASP A 130 -1.97 18.17 -10.66
N ASN A 131 -1.13 18.59 -9.72
CA ASN A 131 -0.89 17.89 -8.47
C ASN A 131 -2.11 17.94 -7.54
N ILE A 132 -2.76 19.11 -7.42
CA ILE A 132 -4.01 19.27 -6.66
C ILE A 132 -5.10 18.37 -7.26
N PHE A 133 -5.26 18.37 -8.57
CA PHE A 133 -6.22 17.50 -9.25
C PHE A 133 -5.95 16.01 -8.98
N LEU A 134 -4.67 15.59 -9.07
CA LEU A 134 -4.27 14.22 -8.77
C LEU A 134 -4.55 13.83 -7.31
N GLU A 135 -4.34 14.75 -6.37
CA GLU A 135 -4.61 14.52 -4.95
C GLU A 135 -6.11 14.44 -4.67
N MET A 136 -6.92 15.27 -5.33
CA MET A 136 -8.38 15.22 -5.24
C MET A 136 -8.98 13.95 -5.83
N ILE A 137 -8.47 13.46 -6.98
CA ILE A 137 -9.03 12.29 -7.65
C ILE A 137 -8.57 10.96 -7.03
N GLN A 138 -7.44 10.98 -6.30
CA GLN A 138 -6.83 9.78 -5.74
C GLN A 138 -7.79 8.98 -4.83
N PRO A 139 -8.49 9.58 -3.85
CA PRO A 139 -9.45 8.84 -3.01
C PRO A 139 -10.56 8.15 -3.83
N THR A 140 -11.09 8.83 -4.84
CA THR A 140 -12.13 8.27 -5.73
C THR A 140 -11.58 7.12 -6.57
N ALA A 141 -10.35 7.27 -7.08
CA ALA A 141 -9.65 6.25 -7.82
C ALA A 141 -9.43 4.99 -6.97
N GLU A 142 -9.01 5.15 -5.71
CA GLU A 142 -8.81 4.05 -4.77
C GLU A 142 -10.13 3.33 -4.42
N LEU A 143 -11.22 4.09 -4.23
CA LEU A 143 -12.56 3.52 -4.01
C LEU A 143 -13.03 2.69 -5.22
N TYR A 144 -12.83 3.22 -6.42
CA TYR A 144 -13.18 2.51 -7.65
C TYR A 144 -12.39 1.20 -7.80
N MET A 145 -11.10 1.20 -7.47
CA MET A 145 -10.27 -0.01 -7.45
C MET A 145 -10.74 -1.02 -6.41
N GLN A 146 -11.11 -0.54 -5.23
CA GLN A 146 -11.66 -1.36 -4.15
C GLN A 146 -12.97 -2.04 -4.55
N GLU A 147 -13.85 -1.35 -5.30
CA GLU A 147 -15.09 -1.93 -5.81
C GLU A 147 -14.86 -3.00 -6.88
N LYS A 148 -13.83 -2.82 -7.72
CA LYS A 148 -13.46 -3.82 -8.74
C LYS A 148 -12.79 -5.06 -8.14
N ASP A 149 -12.08 -4.92 -7.04
CA ASP A 149 -11.29 -6.00 -6.47
C ASP A 149 -12.11 -6.88 -5.51
N SER A 150 -12.85 -7.82 -6.11
CA SER A 150 -13.73 -8.73 -5.39
C SER A 150 -13.02 -9.96 -4.81
N ARG A 151 -11.71 -10.15 -5.06
CA ARG A 151 -10.99 -11.33 -4.58
C ARG A 151 -10.87 -11.32 -3.06
N THR A 152 -11.21 -12.46 -2.45
CA THR A 152 -11.08 -12.64 -1.00
C THR A 152 -9.62 -12.73 -0.58
N ILE A 153 -9.33 -12.57 0.72
CA ILE A 153 -7.96 -12.75 1.22
C ILE A 153 -7.45 -14.16 0.89
N ILE A 154 -8.24 -15.21 1.15
CA ILE A 154 -7.79 -16.59 0.90
C ILE A 154 -7.49 -16.85 -0.58
N GLU A 155 -8.27 -16.27 -1.50
CA GLU A 155 -8.03 -16.38 -2.94
C GLU A 155 -6.71 -15.74 -3.37
N ARG A 156 -6.31 -14.64 -2.71
CA ARG A 156 -5.06 -13.92 -2.98
C ARG A 156 -3.85 -14.65 -2.40
N VAL A 157 -3.98 -15.26 -1.22
CA VAL A 157 -2.82 -15.83 -0.50
C VAL A 157 -2.63 -17.32 -0.67
N LYS A 158 -3.58 -18.04 -1.30
CA LYS A 158 -3.58 -19.51 -1.41
C LYS A 158 -2.25 -20.12 -1.86
N ASP A 159 -1.58 -19.51 -2.84
CA ASP A 159 -0.34 -20.04 -3.43
C ASP A 159 0.92 -19.51 -2.72
N SER A 160 0.74 -18.54 -1.83
CA SER A 160 1.77 -17.94 -0.97
C SER A 160 1.76 -18.47 0.47
N MET A 161 0.84 -19.38 0.80
CA MET A 161 0.72 -19.99 2.12
C MET A 161 1.73 -21.14 2.29
N ILE A 162 2.58 -21.03 3.31
CA ILE A 162 3.59 -22.03 3.64
C ILE A 162 3.30 -22.59 5.04
N ASN A 163 3.29 -23.92 5.17
CA ASN A 163 3.07 -24.59 6.45
C ASN A 163 4.22 -24.28 7.42
N THR A 164 3.87 -23.85 8.63
CA THR A 164 4.80 -23.85 9.77
C THR A 164 4.79 -25.19 10.46
N VAL A 165 5.93 -25.55 11.03
CA VAL A 165 6.13 -26.87 11.64
C VAL A 165 6.64 -26.79 13.06
N ASN A 166 6.32 -27.78 13.88
CA ASN A 166 6.89 -28.00 15.21
C ASN A 166 6.83 -26.76 16.13
N TYR A 167 5.80 -25.91 15.96
CA TYR A 167 5.60 -24.65 16.68
C TYR A 167 6.71 -23.61 16.45
N THR A 168 7.34 -23.64 15.29
CA THR A 168 8.43 -22.70 14.93
C THR A 168 7.99 -21.78 13.79
N LYS A 169 8.68 -20.64 13.62
CA LYS A 169 8.50 -19.69 12.50
C LYS A 169 9.23 -20.15 11.22
N VAL A 170 9.43 -21.46 11.03
CA VAL A 170 10.08 -22.01 9.83
C VAL A 170 9.12 -22.86 9.01
N GLY A 171 9.31 -22.81 7.69
CA GLY A 171 8.58 -23.63 6.75
C GLY A 171 8.95 -25.11 6.85
N GLN A 172 8.05 -25.97 6.39
CA GLN A 172 8.33 -27.40 6.24
C GLN A 172 9.48 -27.63 5.24
N GLN A 173 10.45 -28.47 5.61
CA GLN A 173 11.52 -28.91 4.72
C GLN A 173 11.20 -30.26 4.08
N GLU A 174 11.54 -30.41 2.80
CA GLU A 174 11.31 -31.64 2.06
C GLU A 174 12.06 -32.82 2.70
N GLY A 175 11.41 -34.00 2.73
CA GLY A 175 11.98 -35.22 3.31
C GLY A 175 11.95 -35.33 4.84
N LYS A 176 11.59 -34.27 5.59
CA LYS A 176 11.49 -34.33 7.06
C LYS A 176 10.03 -34.51 7.51
N LYS A 177 9.75 -35.57 8.26
CA LYS A 177 8.47 -35.71 8.98
C LYS A 177 8.42 -34.67 10.09
N GLN A 178 7.49 -33.73 9.98
CA GLN A 178 7.32 -32.64 10.93
C GLN A 178 5.84 -32.43 11.17
N GLN A 179 5.47 -32.05 12.40
CA GLN A 179 4.09 -31.74 12.73
C GLN A 179 3.75 -30.36 12.17
N ILE A 180 2.72 -30.26 11.33
CA ILE A 180 2.20 -28.95 10.90
C ILE A 180 1.49 -28.29 12.08
N THR A 181 1.92 -27.08 12.43
CA THR A 181 1.41 -26.33 13.60
C THR A 181 0.77 -24.99 13.24
N GLY A 182 0.71 -24.68 11.94
CA GLY A 182 0.09 -23.49 11.39
C GLY A 182 0.63 -23.15 10.01
N ARG A 183 0.53 -21.88 9.62
CA ARG A 183 1.00 -21.35 8.34
C ARG A 183 1.54 -19.92 8.48
N PHE A 184 2.39 -19.53 7.56
CA PHE A 184 2.68 -18.13 7.28
C PHE A 184 2.37 -17.83 5.82
N ILE A 185 2.19 -16.56 5.51
CA ILE A 185 1.98 -16.03 4.16
C ILE A 185 3.28 -15.34 3.77
N ASP A 186 3.89 -15.76 2.67
CA ASP A 186 5.03 -15.04 2.09
C ASP A 186 4.52 -14.09 1.01
N LEU A 187 4.38 -12.82 1.35
CA LEU A 187 3.86 -11.79 0.43
C LEU A 187 4.68 -11.73 -0.87
N SER A 188 5.97 -12.11 -0.86
CA SER A 188 6.81 -12.14 -2.07
C SER A 188 6.40 -13.19 -3.11
N LEU A 189 5.60 -14.19 -2.70
CA LEU A 189 5.09 -15.27 -3.55
C LEU A 189 3.68 -14.99 -4.08
N MET A 190 3.09 -13.84 -3.76
CA MET A 190 1.78 -13.47 -4.28
C MET A 190 1.85 -13.10 -5.77
N ASP A 191 0.74 -13.37 -6.48
CA ASP A 191 0.57 -13.02 -7.89
C ASP A 191 0.36 -11.51 -8.11
N ASP A 192 -0.08 -10.79 -7.07
CA ASP A 192 -0.28 -9.35 -7.10
C ASP A 192 0.35 -8.65 -5.89
N ASP A 193 0.57 -7.34 -6.05
CA ASP A 193 1.19 -6.47 -5.05
C ASP A 193 0.15 -5.59 -4.32
N LYS A 194 -1.11 -6.03 -4.29
CA LYS A 194 -2.24 -5.22 -3.78
C LYS A 194 -2.57 -5.49 -2.32
N LEU A 195 -2.26 -6.67 -1.79
CA LEU A 195 -2.50 -6.95 -0.38
C LEU A 195 -1.40 -6.31 0.49
N CYS A 196 -1.83 -5.70 1.58
CA CYS A 196 -0.97 -5.11 2.59
C CYS A 196 -1.38 -5.62 3.97
N VAL A 197 -0.41 -5.77 4.87
CA VAL A 197 -0.63 -6.15 6.27
C VAL A 197 -0.06 -5.06 7.15
N ILE A 198 -0.89 -4.49 8.01
CA ILE A 198 -0.47 -3.61 9.10
C ILE A 198 -0.34 -4.49 10.34
N ASP A 199 0.83 -4.49 10.96
CA ASP A 199 1.12 -5.19 12.20
C ASP A 199 1.23 -4.16 13.31
N ILE A 200 0.43 -4.34 14.36
CA ILE A 200 0.38 -3.46 15.51
C ILE A 200 0.93 -4.21 16.72
N ASP A 201 2.09 -3.77 17.18
CA ASP A 201 2.75 -4.27 18.37
C ASP A 201 2.45 -3.37 19.57
N ILE A 202 1.54 -3.81 20.45
CA ILE A 202 1.22 -3.07 21.68
C ILE A 202 2.36 -3.24 22.69
N HIS A 203 2.80 -2.14 23.33
CA HIS A 203 3.89 -2.19 24.31
C HIS A 203 3.54 -3.08 25.51
N LYS A 204 4.49 -3.93 25.91
CA LYS A 204 4.29 -5.04 26.87
C LYS A 204 4.39 -4.62 28.34
N ASP A 205 4.70 -3.36 28.60
CA ASP A 205 4.78 -2.75 29.94
C ASP A 205 3.40 -2.42 30.52
N LYS A 206 2.35 -2.49 29.70
CA LYS A 206 0.96 -2.29 30.10
C LYS A 206 0.32 -3.52 30.75
N SER A 207 -0.75 -3.30 31.50
CA SER A 207 -1.59 -4.39 32.04
C SER A 207 -2.34 -5.13 30.92
N ILE A 208 -2.78 -6.36 31.18
CA ILE A 208 -3.54 -7.13 30.18
C ILE A 208 -4.87 -6.45 29.84
N GLU A 209 -5.53 -5.83 30.82
CA GLU A 209 -6.77 -5.08 30.65
C GLU A 209 -6.57 -3.83 29.78
N GLU A 210 -5.44 -3.13 29.97
CA GLU A 210 -5.08 -1.98 29.14
C GLU A 210 -4.77 -2.40 27.70
N ILE A 211 -4.04 -3.50 27.52
CA ILE A 211 -3.73 -4.06 26.19
C ILE A 211 -5.03 -4.44 25.46
N ASP A 212 -5.95 -5.15 26.12
CA ASP A 212 -7.22 -5.52 25.51
C ASP A 212 -8.09 -4.28 25.19
N LYS A 213 -8.07 -3.23 26.05
CA LYS A 213 -8.76 -1.96 25.78
C LYS A 213 -8.19 -1.23 24.56
N ILE A 214 -6.87 -1.13 24.45
CA ILE A 214 -6.19 -0.55 23.28
C ILE A 214 -6.55 -1.35 22.03
N GLY A 215 -6.45 -2.68 22.09
CA GLY A 215 -6.81 -3.56 20.99
C GLY A 215 -8.25 -3.37 20.52
N GLN A 216 -9.21 -3.27 21.45
CA GLN A 216 -10.61 -3.05 21.10
C GLN A 216 -10.85 -1.66 20.49
N ASN A 217 -10.26 -0.60 21.04
CA ASN A 217 -10.35 0.75 20.48
C ASN A 217 -9.82 0.81 19.04
N LEU A 218 -8.70 0.13 18.77
CA LEU A 218 -8.15 0.01 17.42
C LEU A 218 -9.13 -0.71 16.49
N ILE A 219 -9.69 -1.84 16.91
CA ILE A 219 -10.68 -2.60 16.12
C ILE A 219 -11.92 -1.75 15.82
N ASP A 220 -12.46 -1.03 16.82
CA ASP A 220 -13.65 -0.19 16.67
C ASP A 220 -13.40 1.01 15.72
N SER A 221 -12.15 1.45 15.61
CA SER A 221 -11.75 2.49 14.67
C SER A 221 -11.64 1.99 13.23
N LEU A 222 -11.57 0.68 12.97
CA LEU A 222 -11.29 0.17 11.62
C LEU A 222 -12.53 0.13 10.72
N PRO A 223 -12.36 0.25 9.39
CA PRO A 223 -13.41 -0.07 8.43
C PRO A 223 -13.86 -1.54 8.56
N PRO A 224 -15.14 -1.86 8.33
CA PRO A 224 -15.67 -3.23 8.55
C PRO A 224 -15.16 -4.26 7.54
N ASN A 225 -14.54 -3.82 6.45
CA ASN A 225 -14.07 -4.61 5.32
C ASN A 225 -12.54 -4.72 5.34
N VAL A 226 -11.99 -5.19 6.45
CA VAL A 226 -10.57 -5.56 6.60
C VAL A 226 -10.49 -6.98 7.12
N GLY A 227 -9.37 -7.68 6.89
CA GLY A 227 -9.13 -8.96 7.58
C GLY A 227 -8.44 -8.71 8.91
N LEU A 228 -8.93 -9.30 10.00
CA LEU A 228 -8.38 -9.08 11.34
C LEU A 228 -7.87 -10.38 11.96
N VAL A 229 -6.66 -10.33 12.51
CA VAL A 229 -6.07 -11.44 13.26
C VAL A 229 -5.48 -10.91 14.56
N LYS A 230 -5.97 -11.40 15.70
CA LYS A 230 -5.37 -11.17 17.01
C LYS A 230 -4.05 -11.93 17.05
N ILE A 231 -2.96 -11.23 17.33
CA ILE A 231 -1.66 -11.85 17.52
C ILE A 231 -1.33 -11.97 19.00
N ALA A 232 -0.32 -12.76 19.30
CA ALA A 232 0.05 -13.01 20.67
C ALA A 232 0.57 -11.73 21.35
N HIS A 233 0.41 -11.69 22.69
CA HIS A 233 0.67 -10.49 23.50
C HIS A 233 -0.27 -9.29 23.22
N GLY A 234 -1.38 -9.52 22.51
CA GLY A 234 -2.45 -8.54 22.34
C GLY A 234 -2.31 -7.62 21.12
N GLY A 235 -1.27 -7.79 20.31
CA GLY A 235 -1.15 -7.08 19.04
C GLY A 235 -2.22 -7.46 18.02
N LEU A 236 -2.16 -6.82 16.85
CA LEU A 236 -3.16 -7.00 15.79
C LEU A 236 -2.52 -7.01 14.39
N HIS A 237 -2.84 -8.01 13.56
CA HIS A 237 -2.62 -7.91 12.11
C HIS A 237 -3.91 -7.45 11.42
N ILE A 238 -3.77 -6.47 10.52
CA ILE A 238 -4.86 -5.91 9.72
C ILE A 238 -4.52 -6.07 8.24
N TYR A 239 -5.33 -6.84 7.54
CA TYR A 239 -5.19 -7.11 6.11
C TYR A 239 -6.08 -6.15 5.32
N CYS A 240 -5.46 -5.37 4.44
CA CYS A 240 -6.10 -4.30 3.68
C CYS A 240 -5.53 -4.20 2.25
N ASN A 241 -6.16 -3.40 1.41
CA ASN A 241 -5.67 -3.12 0.07
C ASN A 241 -4.63 -2.00 0.08
N ARG A 242 -3.46 -2.21 -0.52
CA ARG A 242 -2.45 -1.16 -0.72
C ARG A 242 -2.95 -0.06 -1.66
N ASN A 243 -3.70 -0.40 -2.72
CA ASN A 243 -4.23 0.55 -3.72
C ASN A 243 -3.22 1.62 -4.17
N TYR A 244 -2.01 1.21 -4.57
CA TYR A 244 -0.92 2.10 -5.01
C TYR A 244 -0.41 3.10 -3.97
N TYR A 245 -0.74 2.90 -2.68
CA TYR A 245 -0.09 3.63 -1.62
C TYR A 245 1.42 3.49 -1.75
N ARG A 246 2.11 4.62 -1.82
CA ARG A 246 3.55 4.71 -2.07
C ARG A 246 4.29 4.49 -0.76
N LEU A 247 4.85 3.28 -0.60
CA LEU A 247 5.66 2.90 0.54
C LEU A 247 7.15 2.90 0.17
N SER A 248 8.01 3.16 1.15
CA SER A 248 9.46 3.24 0.96
C SER A 248 10.10 1.87 0.67
N SER A 249 9.53 0.81 1.25
CA SER A 249 10.09 -0.53 1.25
C SER A 249 9.01 -1.61 1.43
N ASN A 250 9.41 -2.88 1.29
CA ASN A 250 8.51 -4.02 1.56
C ASN A 250 8.08 -4.13 3.03
N ARG A 251 8.92 -3.64 3.94
CA ARG A 251 8.68 -3.62 5.39
C ARG A 251 9.03 -2.25 5.93
N ASN A 252 8.00 -1.46 6.20
CA ASN A 252 8.14 -0.15 6.80
C ASN A 252 7.91 -0.37 8.30
N GLY A 253 9.00 -0.47 9.06
CA GLY A 253 8.92 -0.77 10.49
C GLY A 253 8.83 0.51 11.33
N LYS A 254 8.16 0.44 12.49
CA LYS A 254 8.00 1.53 13.46
C LYS A 254 7.62 2.85 12.81
N VAL A 255 6.64 2.79 11.91
CA VAL A 255 6.34 3.94 11.05
C VAL A 255 5.74 5.09 11.86
N THR A 256 5.11 4.77 12.99
CA THR A 256 4.69 5.72 14.03
C THR A 256 4.24 4.95 15.29
N ALA A 257 3.82 5.68 16.33
CA ALA A 257 3.17 5.13 17.51
C ALA A 257 1.74 5.68 17.67
N ILE A 258 0.75 4.80 17.87
CA ILE A 258 -0.61 5.15 18.35
C ILE A 258 -0.76 4.56 19.75
N ASP A 259 -1.14 5.37 20.74
CA ASP A 259 -1.53 4.90 22.08
C ASP A 259 -0.56 3.84 22.67
N SER A 260 0.75 4.07 22.53
CA SER A 260 1.84 3.16 22.94
C SER A 260 1.84 1.81 22.21
N SER A 261 1.58 1.83 20.91
CA SER A 261 1.72 0.68 20.02
C SER A 261 2.59 1.05 18.83
N ASP A 262 3.53 0.17 18.48
CA ASP A 262 4.37 0.34 17.30
C ASP A 262 3.62 -0.20 16.07
N ILE A 263 3.65 0.54 14.96
CA ILE A 263 3.02 0.12 13.71
C ILE A 263 4.09 -0.26 12.69
N ASP A 264 4.02 -1.51 12.22
CA ASP A 264 4.79 -2.03 11.09
C ASP A 264 3.84 -2.22 9.89
N VAL A 265 4.29 -1.88 8.68
CA VAL A 265 3.52 -2.08 7.44
C VAL A 265 4.30 -2.98 6.48
N PHE A 266 3.70 -4.12 6.16
CA PHE A 266 4.20 -5.14 5.25
C PHE A 266 3.44 -5.12 3.92
N ALA A 267 4.17 -4.93 2.83
CA ALA A 267 3.61 -4.96 1.48
C ALA A 267 4.64 -5.50 0.49
N GLN A 268 4.18 -6.00 -0.66
CA GLN A 268 5.09 -6.26 -1.77
C GLN A 268 5.30 -4.97 -2.57
N ILE A 269 6.48 -4.37 -2.47
CA ILE A 269 6.91 -3.25 -3.31
C ILE A 269 7.85 -3.77 -4.41
N ASN A 270 8.81 -4.61 -4.02
CA ASN A 270 9.74 -5.31 -4.90
C ASN A 270 9.68 -6.80 -4.62
N LYS A 271 9.60 -7.61 -5.67
CA LYS A 271 9.61 -9.07 -5.53
C LYS A 271 11.01 -9.58 -5.25
N TYR A 272 12.00 -9.00 -5.91
CA TYR A 272 13.40 -9.41 -5.85
C TYR A 272 14.28 -8.34 -5.19
N LYS A 273 15.43 -8.75 -4.66
CA LYS A 273 16.40 -7.83 -4.08
C LYS A 273 16.99 -6.94 -5.15
N ILE A 274 17.33 -5.71 -4.75
CA ILE A 274 18.05 -4.75 -5.58
C ILE A 274 19.46 -4.65 -5.02
N GLU A 275 20.46 -4.94 -5.84
CA GLU A 275 21.88 -4.81 -5.52
C GLU A 275 22.53 -3.94 -6.60
N ASN A 276 23.23 -2.89 -6.19
CA ASN A 276 23.85 -1.90 -7.09
C ASN A 276 22.90 -1.31 -8.15
N GLY A 277 21.60 -1.21 -7.85
CA GLY A 277 20.59 -0.71 -8.79
C GLY A 277 19.98 -1.78 -9.72
N LEU A 278 20.50 -3.02 -9.72
CA LEU A 278 19.97 -4.13 -10.50
C LEU A 278 19.07 -5.06 -9.68
N GLU A 279 17.97 -5.49 -10.30
CA GLU A 279 17.12 -6.53 -9.74
C GLU A 279 17.82 -7.90 -9.85
N THR A 280 17.99 -8.58 -8.72
CA THR A 280 18.58 -9.92 -8.65
C THR A 280 17.52 -11.01 -8.88
N LYS A 281 17.91 -12.29 -8.84
CA LYS A 281 16.96 -13.42 -8.81
C LYS A 281 16.52 -13.81 -7.39
N GLU A 282 17.05 -13.16 -6.36
CA GLU A 282 16.76 -13.49 -4.97
C GLU A 282 15.49 -12.78 -4.49
N LEU A 283 14.55 -13.52 -3.92
CA LEU A 283 13.30 -12.94 -3.39
C LEU A 283 13.56 -12.13 -2.11
N VAL A 284 12.89 -10.99 -1.98
CA VAL A 284 12.82 -10.26 -0.71
C VAL A 284 11.80 -10.95 0.19
N GLN A 285 12.29 -11.77 1.13
CA GLN A 285 11.40 -12.47 2.06
C GLN A 285 10.52 -11.46 2.82
N ASN A 286 9.21 -11.66 2.75
CA ASN A 286 8.24 -10.79 3.40
C ASN A 286 7.11 -11.63 3.98
N ARG A 287 7.31 -12.13 5.20
CA ARG A 287 6.47 -13.18 5.78
C ARG A 287 5.66 -12.67 6.96
N VAL A 288 4.38 -13.00 6.96
CA VAL A 288 3.45 -12.71 8.06
C VAL A 288 2.79 -14.01 8.52
N ILE A 289 2.58 -14.15 9.83
CA ILE A 289 1.92 -15.35 10.36
C ILE A 289 0.42 -15.33 10.00
N ALA A 290 -0.08 -16.45 9.47
CA ALA A 290 -1.48 -16.63 9.12
C ALA A 290 -2.32 -16.94 10.38
N PRO A 291 -3.64 -16.66 10.37
CA PRO A 291 -4.52 -17.08 11.45
C PRO A 291 -4.54 -18.59 11.60
N ASN A 292 -5.02 -19.06 12.76
CA ASN A 292 -5.06 -20.47 13.17
C ASN A 292 -3.66 -21.10 13.30
N THR A 293 -2.64 -20.29 13.55
CA THR A 293 -1.25 -20.72 13.75
C THR A 293 -0.88 -20.71 15.22
N SER A 294 -0.15 -21.74 15.66
CA SER A 294 0.43 -21.82 17.01
C SER A 294 1.95 -21.86 16.95
N ILE A 295 2.60 -20.97 17.69
CA ILE A 295 4.06 -20.83 17.75
C ILE A 295 4.48 -20.96 19.22
N ARG A 296 5.64 -21.56 19.49
CA ARG A 296 6.17 -21.67 20.85
C ARG A 296 7.39 -20.79 20.99
N GLU A 297 7.37 -19.94 22.00
CA GLU A 297 8.50 -19.12 22.40
C GLU A 297 8.90 -19.48 23.84
N THR A 298 10.19 -19.41 24.13
CA THR A 298 10.70 -19.61 25.50
C THR A 298 11.02 -18.24 26.07
N LYS A 299 10.32 -17.85 27.14
CA LYS A 299 10.57 -16.61 27.88
C LYS A 299 10.76 -16.97 29.35
N ASN A 300 11.84 -16.47 29.96
CA ASN A 300 12.16 -16.73 31.37
C ASN A 300 12.13 -18.23 31.74
N ASN A 301 12.72 -19.10 30.90
CA ASN A 301 12.70 -20.57 31.03
C ASN A 301 11.30 -21.23 31.01
N GLN A 302 10.24 -20.47 30.71
CA GLN A 302 8.90 -20.99 30.51
C GLN A 302 8.58 -21.04 29.02
N ARG A 303 7.98 -22.16 28.59
CA ARG A 303 7.54 -22.35 27.21
C ARG A 303 6.12 -21.84 27.06
N ILE A 304 5.95 -20.76 26.32
CA ILE A 304 4.65 -20.13 26.07
C ILE A 304 4.22 -20.49 24.65
N THR A 305 2.95 -20.87 24.47
CA THR A 305 2.38 -21.06 23.13
C THR A 305 1.60 -19.81 22.76
N LEU A 306 2.08 -19.14 21.71
CA LEU A 306 1.49 -17.98 21.08
C LEU A 306 0.50 -18.44 20.01
N LYS A 307 -0.72 -17.90 20.04
CA LYS A 307 -1.77 -18.21 19.07
C LYS A 307 -2.07 -16.98 18.22
N TYR A 308 -2.39 -17.24 16.95
CA TYR A 308 -2.84 -16.26 15.98
C TYR A 308 -4.28 -16.61 15.63
N GLU A 309 -5.23 -15.76 15.99
CA GLU A 309 -6.66 -16.07 15.92
C GLU A 309 -7.38 -15.04 15.04
N ALA A 310 -8.15 -15.52 14.06
CA ALA A 310 -8.96 -14.63 13.24
C ALA A 310 -10.05 -14.00 14.11
N ILE A 311 -10.17 -12.67 14.07
CA ILE A 311 -11.20 -11.93 14.83
C ILE A 311 -12.51 -11.86 14.02
N ASN A 312 -12.40 -11.81 12.69
CA ASN A 312 -13.55 -11.80 11.79
C ASN A 312 -13.43 -12.90 10.73
N ASP A 313 -14.34 -12.89 9.75
CA ASP A 313 -14.30 -13.79 8.58
C ASP A 313 -13.16 -13.42 7.63
N TRP A 314 -11.93 -13.51 8.15
CA TRP A 314 -10.69 -13.10 7.50
C TRP A 314 -10.53 -13.76 6.13
N GLU A 315 -10.83 -15.05 6.03
CA GLU A 315 -10.68 -15.81 4.78
C GLU A 315 -11.54 -15.22 3.65
N ASN A 316 -12.79 -14.88 3.95
CA ASN A 316 -13.77 -14.41 2.96
C ASN A 316 -13.85 -12.88 2.86
N ALA A 317 -13.06 -12.14 3.65
CA ALA A 317 -12.98 -10.70 3.55
C ALA A 317 -12.56 -10.30 2.12
N SER A 318 -13.36 -9.43 1.49
CA SER A 318 -13.19 -8.95 0.11
C SER A 318 -13.50 -7.46 0.04
N HIS A 319 -13.25 -6.84 -1.12
CA HIS A 319 -13.43 -5.39 -1.32
C HIS A 319 -12.73 -4.60 -0.20
N LEU A 320 -11.51 -5.03 0.16
CA LEU A 320 -10.84 -4.61 1.37
C LEU A 320 -10.64 -3.09 1.38
N ALA A 321 -10.78 -2.47 2.56
CA ALA A 321 -10.48 -1.07 2.74
C ALA A 321 -9.04 -0.77 2.31
N SER A 322 -8.81 0.42 1.79
CA SER A 322 -7.46 0.82 1.38
C SER A 322 -6.58 1.15 2.59
N LEU A 323 -5.26 0.99 2.46
CA LEU A 323 -4.29 1.44 3.45
C LEU A 323 -4.45 2.93 3.75
N ARG A 324 -4.65 3.77 2.71
CA ARG A 324 -4.93 5.22 2.85
C ARG A 324 -6.12 5.48 3.79
N GLN A 325 -7.27 4.87 3.52
CA GLN A 325 -8.48 5.01 4.36
C GLN A 325 -8.23 4.68 5.84
N ILE A 326 -7.37 3.70 6.15
CA ILE A 326 -7.04 3.33 7.52
C ILE A 326 -6.10 4.37 8.14
N LEU A 327 -5.01 4.70 7.45
CA LEU A 327 -4.00 5.63 7.95
C LEU A 327 -4.52 7.07 8.11
N ASP A 328 -5.33 7.56 7.16
CA ASP A 328 -5.96 8.88 7.24
C ASP A 328 -6.87 8.99 8.47
N LYS A 329 -7.61 7.91 8.79
CA LYS A 329 -8.47 7.87 9.97
C LYS A 329 -7.67 7.93 11.27
N TRP A 330 -6.43 7.46 11.25
CA TRP A 330 -5.50 7.56 12.36
C TRP A 330 -4.61 8.80 12.31
N ASN A 331 -4.79 9.66 11.29
CA ASN A 331 -3.95 10.83 11.02
C ASN A 331 -2.45 10.46 10.91
N ILE A 332 -2.16 9.39 10.18
CA ILE A 332 -0.82 8.88 9.95
C ILE A 332 -0.48 9.06 8.47
N ASP A 333 0.65 9.69 8.18
CA ASP A 333 1.18 9.76 6.81
C ASP A 333 2.57 9.12 6.73
N ILE A 334 2.63 8.01 5.99
CA ILE A 334 3.85 7.26 5.72
C ILE A 334 4.19 7.22 4.23
N LYS A 335 3.45 8.00 3.44
CA LYS A 335 3.57 8.03 1.99
C LYS A 335 4.90 8.67 1.63
N ILE A 336 5.73 7.97 0.87
CA ILE A 336 6.94 8.63 0.35
C ILE A 336 6.58 9.68 -0.70
N SER A 337 7.38 10.74 -0.75
CA SER A 337 7.14 11.84 -1.68
C SER A 337 7.17 11.35 -3.14
N GLN A 338 6.53 12.10 -4.05
CA GLN A 338 6.54 11.73 -5.47
C GLN A 338 7.98 11.77 -6.02
N LYS A 339 8.80 12.69 -5.51
CA LYS A 339 10.23 12.81 -5.84
C LYS A 339 10.97 11.56 -5.42
N ASP A 340 10.84 11.13 -4.17
CA ASP A 340 11.57 9.97 -3.66
C ASP A 340 11.12 8.68 -4.34
N TYR A 341 9.82 8.57 -4.63
CA TYR A 341 9.31 7.45 -5.42
C TYR A 341 9.88 7.46 -6.84
N ALA A 342 9.88 8.61 -7.52
CA ALA A 342 10.45 8.75 -8.86
C ALA A 342 11.96 8.49 -8.88
N GLN A 343 12.69 8.97 -7.86
CA GLN A 343 14.12 8.71 -7.69
C GLN A 343 14.36 7.22 -7.46
N GLN A 344 13.60 6.56 -6.59
CA GLN A 344 13.68 5.11 -6.42
C GLN A 344 13.41 4.35 -7.72
N GLN A 345 12.46 4.79 -8.55
CA GLN A 345 12.25 4.18 -9.87
C GLN A 345 13.41 4.48 -10.82
N HIS A 346 13.94 5.69 -10.80
CA HIS A 346 15.06 6.10 -11.63
C HIS A 346 16.32 5.31 -11.28
N ASP A 347 16.68 5.20 -10.00
CA ASP A 347 17.85 4.44 -9.52
C ASP A 347 17.74 2.95 -9.88
N ARG A 348 16.52 2.39 -9.90
CA ARG A 348 16.28 1.01 -10.38
C ARG A 348 16.49 0.83 -11.88
N ILE A 349 16.25 1.87 -12.67
CA ILE A 349 16.34 1.78 -14.13
C ILE A 349 17.72 2.20 -14.61
N TYR A 350 18.37 3.14 -13.92
CA TYR A 350 19.55 3.86 -14.39
C TYR A 350 20.71 3.92 -13.39
N GLY A 351 20.54 3.43 -12.15
CA GLY A 351 21.55 3.55 -11.08
C GLY A 351 22.86 2.78 -11.29
N VAL A 352 22.96 2.04 -12.40
CA VAL A 352 24.07 1.12 -12.73
C VAL A 352 24.99 1.69 -13.80
N GLN A 353 24.78 2.94 -14.25
CA GLN A 353 25.61 3.50 -15.31
C GLN A 353 27.05 3.79 -14.91
N ILE A 354 27.49 3.51 -13.69
CA ILE A 354 28.88 3.65 -13.27
C ILE A 354 29.21 2.46 -12.36
N ASP A 355 30.10 1.57 -12.80
CA ASP A 355 30.62 0.49 -11.96
C ASP A 355 31.66 1.00 -10.95
N ASP A 356 32.08 0.15 -10.01
CA ASP A 356 33.08 0.46 -8.97
C ASP A 356 34.46 0.85 -9.55
N GLU A 357 34.65 0.65 -10.86
CA GLU A 357 35.86 0.93 -11.63
C GLU A 357 35.74 2.25 -12.42
N GLY A 358 34.60 2.93 -12.34
CA GLY A 358 34.32 4.20 -13.03
C GLY A 358 33.95 4.04 -14.50
N THR A 359 33.62 2.82 -14.94
CA THR A 359 33.22 2.51 -16.32
C THR A 359 31.72 2.73 -16.48
N ILE A 360 31.34 3.38 -17.59
CA ILE A 360 29.94 3.60 -17.91
C ILE A 360 29.38 2.39 -18.67
N GLU A 361 28.42 1.67 -18.09
CA GLU A 361 27.69 0.63 -18.81
C GLU A 361 27.03 1.27 -20.05
N GLN A 362 27.31 0.72 -21.24
CA GLN A 362 26.82 1.28 -22.49
C GLN A 362 25.29 1.32 -22.49
N MET A 363 24.75 2.51 -22.80
CA MET A 363 23.30 2.72 -22.97
C MET A 363 22.75 1.69 -23.97
N ASN A 364 21.68 0.98 -23.58
CA ASN A 364 20.97 0.04 -24.44
C ASN A 364 20.61 0.70 -25.80
N ASP A 365 20.88 -0.01 -26.90
CA ASP A 365 20.65 0.45 -28.28
C ASP A 365 19.21 0.92 -28.57
N GLU A 366 18.17 0.32 -27.96
CA GLU A 366 16.78 0.78 -28.07
C GLU A 366 16.59 2.18 -27.46
N LEU A 367 17.20 2.44 -26.30
CA LEU A 367 17.14 3.73 -25.62
C LEU A 367 17.96 4.79 -26.36
N ALA A 368 19.16 4.42 -26.81
CA ALA A 368 19.99 5.29 -27.64
C ALA A 368 19.26 5.70 -28.92
N LYS A 369 18.58 4.74 -29.56
CA LYS A 369 17.79 5.00 -30.77
C LYS A 369 16.57 5.86 -30.51
N ALA A 370 15.83 5.62 -29.42
CA ALA A 370 14.69 6.47 -29.03
C ALA A 370 15.10 7.93 -28.77
N CYS A 371 16.26 8.14 -28.15
CA CYS A 371 16.83 9.49 -27.96
C CYS A 371 17.20 10.15 -29.28
N VAL A 372 17.84 9.41 -30.21
CA VAL A 372 18.20 9.91 -31.54
C VAL A 372 16.96 10.25 -32.37
N ASP A 373 15.92 9.43 -32.29
CA ASP A 373 14.69 9.63 -33.05
C ASP A 373 13.84 10.78 -32.46
N GLY A 374 13.85 10.97 -31.15
CA GLY A 374 13.20 12.12 -30.48
C GLY A 374 13.92 13.46 -30.69
N LEU A 375 15.22 13.46 -31.01
CA LEU A 375 15.98 14.66 -31.35
C LEU A 375 15.83 15.09 -32.83
N LYS A 376 15.28 14.21 -33.67
CA LYS A 376 15.05 14.48 -35.10
C LYS A 376 13.67 15.09 -35.40
N SER A 377 12.89 15.42 -34.37
CA SER A 377 11.56 16.07 -34.52
C SER A 377 11.65 17.59 -34.53
#